data_AF-X0SJI1-F1
#
_entry.id   AF-X0SJI1-F1
#
_cell.length_a   1.000
_cell.length_b   1.000
_cell.length_c   1.000
_cell.angle_alpha   90.00
_cell.angle_beta   90.00
_cell.angle_gamma   90.00
#
_symmetry.space_group_name_H-M   'P 1'
#
loop_
_entity.id
_entity.type
_entity.pdbx_description
1 polymer ?
#
loop_
_entity_poly.entity_id
_entity_poly.type
_entity_poly.pdbx_seq_one_letter_code
_entity_poly.pdbx_strand_id
1 'polypeptide(L)'
;NAFGNSEVVAMSANVVGGTSNPDNFVGQLNDNTHSPVADPLAHLPLPTWDPASDLGEVAMSGGTVTLSPGFYSGGITLTSNARVNLLPGMYILGGAGLNMSAQTEIYGIDVTLFITGTGKVDMTGSGRVMLAPQNDGVYDDVLMFVDRRTGGLVNILGGANFIAHGQMYAPASLVNIGGNGGAGGDPKMGFLLVCDELDLSGTGSVTFIRFPSPEDCYD
;
A
#
# COMPACT_ATOMS: atom_id res chain seq x y z
N ASN A 1 0.22 -6.40 -15.00
CA ASN A 1 -0.05 -5.85 -16.34
C ASN A 1 0.26 -4.35 -16.38
N ALA A 2 0.68 -3.80 -17.52
CA ALA A 2 0.88 -2.36 -17.72
C ALA A 2 -0.04 -1.89 -18.86
N PHE A 3 -0.91 -0.92 -18.60
CA PHE A 3 -1.94 -0.48 -19.56
C PHE A 3 -1.81 1.01 -19.94
N GLY A 4 -2.10 1.34 -21.20
CA GLY A 4 -2.07 2.72 -21.71
C GLY A 4 -0.64 3.22 -21.93
N ASN A 5 -0.34 4.44 -21.47
CA ASN A 5 0.99 5.07 -21.59
C ASN A 5 1.90 4.76 -20.37
N SER A 6 1.57 3.76 -19.56
CA SER A 6 2.38 3.36 -18.41
C SER A 6 3.65 2.63 -18.85
N GLU A 7 4.79 2.95 -18.25
CA GLU A 7 6.08 2.29 -18.50
C GLU A 7 6.61 1.65 -17.21
N VAL A 8 7.24 0.48 -17.33
CA VAL A 8 7.96 -0.19 -16.24
C VAL A 8 9.45 -0.11 -16.54
N VAL A 9 10.19 0.63 -15.71
CA VAL A 9 11.64 0.83 -15.88
C VAL A 9 12.40 0.05 -14.81
N ALA A 10 13.24 -0.90 -15.22
CA ALA A 10 14.11 -1.65 -14.32
C ALA A 10 15.39 -2.08 -15.05
N MET A 11 16.50 -2.29 -14.33
CA MET A 11 17.70 -2.86 -14.97
C MET A 11 17.41 -4.26 -15.55
N SER A 12 16.65 -5.06 -14.81
CA SER A 12 16.12 -6.33 -15.27
C SER A 12 14.85 -6.70 -14.49
N ALA A 13 13.91 -7.38 -15.14
CA ALA A 13 12.78 -8.05 -14.48
C ALA A 13 12.70 -9.51 -14.89
N ASN A 14 12.45 -10.39 -13.91
CA ASN A 14 12.19 -11.80 -14.13
C ASN A 14 10.69 -12.04 -13.96
N VAL A 15 10.02 -12.50 -15.01
CA VAL A 15 8.59 -12.78 -14.99
C VAL A 15 8.38 -14.28 -15.15
N VAL A 16 7.54 -14.86 -14.31
CA VAL A 16 7.15 -16.27 -14.37
C VAL A 16 5.63 -16.30 -14.50
N GLY A 17 5.12 -16.84 -15.61
CA GLY A 17 3.68 -16.84 -15.91
C GLY A 17 3.25 -15.96 -17.08
N GLY A 18 4.21 -15.28 -17.74
CA GLY A 18 3.97 -14.44 -18.92
C GLY A 18 3.69 -12.97 -18.60
N THR A 19 4.02 -12.10 -19.56
CA THR A 19 3.80 -10.64 -19.46
C THR A 19 2.80 -10.17 -20.51
N SER A 20 1.83 -9.34 -20.14
CA SER A 20 1.00 -8.58 -21.11
C SER A 20 1.68 -7.23 -21.41
N ASN A 21 1.72 -6.81 -22.68
CA ASN A 21 2.31 -5.54 -23.14
C ASN A 21 3.82 -5.38 -22.82
N PRO A 22 4.69 -6.29 -23.30
CA PRO A 22 6.13 -6.25 -23.02
C PRO A 22 6.82 -4.99 -23.57
N ASP A 23 6.24 -4.33 -24.58
CA ASP A 23 6.78 -3.08 -25.16
C ASP A 23 6.80 -1.91 -24.17
N ASN A 24 6.01 -1.99 -23.10
CA ASN A 24 5.98 -1.01 -22.03
C ASN A 24 7.06 -1.26 -20.95
N PHE A 25 7.96 -2.25 -21.15
CA PHE A 25 9.08 -2.52 -20.25
C PHE A 25 10.40 -1.97 -20.80
N VAL A 26 11.09 -1.15 -20.01
CA VAL A 26 12.42 -0.64 -20.31
C VAL A 26 13.45 -1.33 -19.43
N GLY A 27 14.32 -2.12 -20.07
CA GLY A 27 15.36 -2.91 -19.43
C GLY A 27 15.46 -4.32 -20.00
N GLN A 28 16.13 -5.22 -19.27
CA GLN A 28 16.14 -6.64 -19.62
C GLN A 28 14.89 -7.34 -19.06
N LEU A 29 13.97 -7.75 -19.93
CA LEU A 29 12.83 -8.60 -19.56
C LEU A 29 13.18 -10.08 -19.76
N ASN A 30 13.20 -10.83 -18.67
CA ASN A 30 13.44 -12.27 -18.63
C ASN A 30 12.11 -13.00 -18.41
N ASP A 31 11.36 -13.21 -19.49
CA ASP A 31 10.03 -13.85 -19.43
C ASP A 31 10.12 -15.38 -19.50
N ASN A 32 9.54 -16.07 -18.52
CA ASN A 32 9.50 -17.53 -18.38
C ASN A 32 10.86 -18.24 -18.36
N THR A 33 11.92 -17.53 -17.94
CA THR A 33 13.27 -18.10 -17.83
C THR A 33 13.66 -18.51 -16.40
N HIS A 34 12.79 -18.25 -15.42
CA HIS A 34 13.04 -18.54 -14.00
C HIS A 34 11.88 -19.36 -13.39
N SER A 35 12.16 -20.09 -12.32
CA SER A 35 11.12 -20.76 -11.52
C SER A 35 10.41 -19.77 -10.59
N PRO A 36 9.12 -20.00 -10.25
CA PRO A 36 8.43 -19.18 -9.27
C PRO A 36 9.20 -19.13 -7.94
N VAL A 37 9.28 -17.95 -7.34
CA VAL A 37 9.89 -17.75 -6.03
C VAL A 37 8.83 -18.05 -4.96
N ALA A 38 9.21 -18.77 -3.90
CA ALA A 38 8.32 -18.99 -2.76
C ALA A 38 8.00 -17.65 -2.07
N ASP A 39 6.81 -17.52 -1.51
CA ASP A 39 6.38 -16.30 -0.82
C ASP A 39 7.35 -15.96 0.34
N PRO A 40 8.10 -14.85 0.25
CA PRO A 40 9.12 -14.49 1.24
C PRO A 40 8.53 -14.14 2.61
N LEU A 41 7.25 -13.72 2.66
CA LEU A 41 6.56 -13.27 3.88
C LEU A 41 5.52 -14.27 4.39
N ALA A 42 5.44 -15.46 3.80
CA ALA A 42 4.54 -16.53 4.25
C ALA A 42 4.76 -16.94 5.71
N HIS A 43 5.94 -16.71 6.26
CA HIS A 43 6.28 -17.03 7.65
C HIS A 43 5.63 -16.07 8.67
N LEU A 44 5.19 -14.88 8.25
CA LEU A 44 4.56 -13.92 9.15
C LEU A 44 3.24 -14.50 9.69
N PRO A 45 3.01 -14.48 11.01
CA PRO A 45 1.72 -14.82 11.56
C PRO A 45 0.68 -13.77 11.16
N LEU A 46 -0.60 -14.13 11.21
CA LEU A 46 -1.65 -13.13 11.07
C LEU A 46 -1.77 -12.36 12.39
N PRO A 47 -1.87 -11.02 12.33
CA PRO A 47 -2.18 -10.22 13.50
C PRO A 47 -3.38 -10.75 14.27
N THR A 48 -3.29 -10.74 15.59
CA THR A 48 -4.40 -11.10 16.48
C THR A 48 -4.92 -9.86 17.17
N TRP A 49 -6.24 -9.78 17.34
CA TRP A 49 -6.90 -8.70 18.09
C TRP A 49 -7.99 -9.24 18.98
N ASP A 50 -8.36 -8.46 19.98
CA ASP A 50 -9.52 -8.71 20.81
C ASP A 50 -10.75 -8.02 20.20
N PRO A 51 -11.77 -8.76 19.72
CA PRO A 51 -13.00 -8.17 19.21
C PRO A 51 -13.77 -7.35 20.24
N ALA A 52 -13.55 -7.58 21.55
CA ALA A 52 -14.18 -6.78 22.60
C ALA A 52 -13.55 -5.39 22.76
N SER A 53 -12.36 -5.18 22.18
CA SER A 53 -11.61 -3.91 22.19
C SER A 53 -11.74 -3.16 20.86
N ASP A 54 -12.87 -3.31 20.19
CA ASP A 54 -13.16 -2.64 18.93
C ASP A 54 -13.32 -1.11 19.11
N LEU A 55 -12.60 -0.36 18.29
CA LEU A 55 -12.63 1.10 18.21
C LEU A 55 -13.66 1.61 17.19
N GLY A 56 -14.33 0.70 16.47
CA GLY A 56 -15.45 1.00 15.58
C GLY A 56 -15.01 1.57 14.22
N GLU A 57 -15.85 2.44 13.66
CA GLU A 57 -15.61 3.14 12.41
C GLU A 57 -15.08 4.56 12.65
N VAL A 58 -14.10 4.97 11.84
CA VAL A 58 -13.71 6.38 11.72
C VAL A 58 -14.12 6.91 10.36
N ALA A 59 -15.19 7.70 10.31
CA ALA A 59 -15.65 8.37 9.09
C ALA A 59 -15.54 9.89 9.26
N MET A 60 -14.72 10.54 8.44
CA MET A 60 -14.46 11.98 8.54
C MET A 60 -14.59 12.72 7.21
N SER A 61 -15.10 13.94 7.30
CA SER A 61 -15.12 14.90 6.19
C SER A 61 -14.55 16.23 6.67
N GLY A 62 -13.27 16.48 6.36
CA GLY A 62 -12.52 17.61 6.92
C GLY A 62 -12.08 17.42 8.38
N GLY A 63 -11.26 18.36 8.88
CA GLY A 63 -10.73 18.35 10.24
C GLY A 63 -9.50 17.47 10.44
N THR A 64 -8.99 17.43 11.67
CA THR A 64 -7.79 16.65 12.05
C THR A 64 -8.10 15.75 13.24
N VAL A 65 -7.70 14.49 13.18
CA VAL A 65 -7.77 13.55 14.31
C VAL A 65 -6.45 12.82 14.50
N THR A 66 -6.17 12.42 15.73
CA THR A 66 -5.08 11.48 16.05
C THR A 66 -5.70 10.16 16.49
N LEU A 67 -5.30 9.05 15.86
CA LEU A 67 -5.81 7.72 16.13
C LEU A 67 -4.76 6.90 16.88
N SER A 68 -5.20 6.12 17.87
CA SER A 68 -4.35 5.15 18.58
C SER A 68 -4.36 3.81 17.85
N PRO A 69 -3.30 2.98 17.97
CA PRO A 69 -3.31 1.64 17.39
C PRO A 69 -4.43 0.78 17.99
N GLY A 70 -4.99 -0.14 17.20
CA GLY A 70 -6.09 -1.01 17.63
C GLY A 70 -6.91 -1.58 16.48
N PHE A 71 -8.02 -2.23 16.84
CA PHE A 71 -8.97 -2.81 15.89
C PHE A 71 -10.07 -1.80 15.55
N TYR A 72 -10.23 -1.50 14.27
CA TYR A 72 -11.27 -0.66 13.71
C TYR A 72 -12.19 -1.53 12.83
N SER A 73 -13.25 -2.08 13.41
CA SER A 73 -14.13 -3.02 12.71
C SER A 73 -14.88 -2.39 11.53
N GLY A 74 -15.14 -1.09 11.57
CA GLY A 74 -15.74 -0.34 10.46
C GLY A 74 -14.74 0.17 9.43
N GLY A 75 -13.45 0.20 9.79
CA GLY A 75 -12.40 0.81 8.99
C GLY A 75 -12.31 2.33 9.16
N ILE A 76 -11.52 2.95 8.29
CA ILE A 76 -11.22 4.38 8.27
C ILE A 76 -11.61 4.93 6.89
N THR A 77 -12.53 5.90 6.88
CA THR A 77 -13.00 6.59 5.68
C THR A 77 -12.75 8.09 5.79
N LEU A 78 -11.91 8.64 4.90
CA LEU A 78 -11.54 10.05 4.87
C LEU A 78 -12.03 10.70 3.57
N THR A 79 -12.67 11.85 3.70
CA THR A 79 -13.18 12.64 2.56
C THR A 79 -12.85 14.12 2.71
N SER A 80 -13.10 14.89 1.63
CA SER A 80 -12.86 16.33 1.57
C SER A 80 -11.37 16.68 1.86
N ASN A 81 -11.09 17.29 3.00
CA ASN A 81 -9.77 17.71 3.45
C ASN A 81 -9.42 17.16 4.85
N ALA A 82 -9.95 15.98 5.20
CA ALA A 82 -9.69 15.33 6.48
C ALA A 82 -8.21 14.93 6.62
N ARG A 83 -7.69 15.03 7.85
CA ARG A 83 -6.30 14.70 8.21
C ARG A 83 -6.28 13.71 9.37
N VAL A 84 -5.51 12.64 9.24
CA VAL A 84 -5.32 11.63 10.29
C VAL A 84 -3.84 11.50 10.62
N ASN A 85 -3.52 11.60 11.92
CA ASN A 85 -2.23 11.22 12.46
C ASN A 85 -2.37 9.87 13.18
N LEU A 86 -1.57 8.90 12.80
CA LEU A 86 -1.48 7.60 13.47
C LEU A 86 -0.36 7.66 14.50
N LEU A 87 -0.67 7.26 15.73
CA LEU A 87 0.35 6.95 16.73
C LEU A 87 1.07 5.64 16.35
N PRO A 88 2.32 5.43 16.78
CA PRO A 88 3.05 4.19 16.55
C PRO A 88 2.26 2.95 16.97
N GLY A 89 2.26 1.92 16.13
CA GLY A 89 1.64 0.63 16.42
C GLY A 89 0.86 0.02 15.27
N MET A 90 0.10 -1.02 15.59
CA MET A 90 -0.65 -1.82 14.63
C MET A 90 -2.10 -1.36 14.52
N TYR A 91 -2.56 -1.16 13.29
CA TYR A 91 -3.93 -0.79 12.96
C TYR A 91 -4.59 -1.93 12.19
N ILE A 92 -5.62 -2.54 12.78
CA ILE A 92 -6.34 -3.65 12.18
C ILE A 92 -7.65 -3.12 11.64
N LEU A 93 -7.81 -3.13 10.33
CA LEU A 93 -8.90 -2.47 9.63
C LEU A 93 -9.83 -3.53 9.01
N GLY A 94 -11.03 -3.64 9.58
CA GLY A 94 -12.14 -4.40 9.03
C GLY A 94 -13.08 -3.54 8.18
N GLY A 95 -14.29 -4.04 7.90
CA GLY A 95 -15.36 -3.25 7.32
C GLY A 95 -15.01 -2.65 5.96
N ALA A 96 -14.93 -1.31 5.89
CA ALA A 96 -14.50 -0.59 4.69
C ALA A 96 -12.99 -0.68 4.42
N GLY A 97 -12.18 -1.00 5.43
CA GLY A 97 -10.72 -0.99 5.39
C GLY A 97 -10.15 0.43 5.53
N LEU A 98 -9.36 0.88 4.55
CA LEU A 98 -8.84 2.25 4.46
C LEU A 98 -9.35 2.88 3.16
N ASN A 99 -10.28 3.82 3.27
CA ASN A 99 -10.83 4.57 2.14
C ASN A 99 -10.44 6.05 2.27
N MET A 100 -9.77 6.58 1.25
CA MET A 100 -9.35 7.97 1.18
C MET A 100 -9.77 8.56 -0.15
N SER A 101 -10.45 9.71 -0.11
CA SER A 101 -10.86 10.43 -1.33
C SER A 101 -10.49 11.92 -1.27
N ALA A 102 -10.53 12.61 -2.42
CA ALA A 102 -10.28 14.05 -2.55
C ALA A 102 -8.86 14.49 -2.10
N GLN A 103 -8.74 15.40 -1.13
CA GLN A 103 -7.48 16.01 -0.67
C GLN A 103 -7.20 15.65 0.80
N THR A 104 -7.34 14.38 1.12
CA THR A 104 -7.16 13.85 2.48
C THR A 104 -5.70 13.56 2.79
N GLU A 105 -5.32 13.62 4.06
CA GLU A 105 -3.96 13.35 4.51
C GLU A 105 -3.94 12.27 5.58
N ILE A 106 -3.02 11.31 5.46
CA ILE A 106 -2.71 10.35 6.52
C ILE A 106 -1.20 10.32 6.77
N TYR A 107 -0.84 10.38 8.05
CA TYR A 107 0.53 10.38 8.53
C TYR A 107 0.73 9.33 9.61
N GLY A 108 1.87 8.63 9.62
CA GLY A 108 2.23 7.69 10.67
C GLY A 108 3.68 7.22 10.55
N ILE A 109 4.36 7.12 11.69
CA ILE A 109 5.69 6.50 11.82
C ILE A 109 5.56 5.29 12.73
N ASP A 110 6.33 4.24 12.44
CA ASP A 110 6.31 2.97 13.17
C ASP A 110 4.91 2.35 13.19
N VAL A 111 4.27 2.31 12.02
CA VAL A 111 2.91 1.80 11.86
C VAL A 111 2.83 0.60 10.93
N THR A 112 1.95 -0.35 11.26
CA THR A 112 1.57 -1.44 10.36
C THR A 112 0.06 -1.45 10.18
N LEU A 113 -0.39 -1.44 8.93
CA LEU A 113 -1.79 -1.55 8.56
C LEU A 113 -2.11 -3.00 8.20
N PHE A 114 -2.96 -3.65 9.00
CA PHE A 114 -3.48 -4.97 8.69
C PHE A 114 -4.93 -4.87 8.18
N ILE A 115 -5.17 -5.27 6.94
CA ILE A 115 -6.49 -5.21 6.30
C ILE A 115 -7.11 -6.61 6.33
N THR A 116 -8.31 -6.75 6.87
CA THR A 116 -8.94 -8.07 7.06
C THR A 116 -10.45 -8.05 6.83
N GLY A 117 -11.06 -9.24 6.75
CA GLY A 117 -12.48 -9.40 6.50
C GLY A 117 -12.87 -8.88 5.12
N THR A 118 -13.79 -7.91 5.07
CA THR A 118 -14.22 -7.24 3.84
C THR A 118 -13.44 -5.97 3.53
N GLY A 119 -12.47 -5.62 4.38
CA GLY A 119 -11.68 -4.40 4.28
C GLY A 119 -10.92 -4.33 2.96
N LYS A 120 -10.80 -3.11 2.43
CA LYS A 120 -10.09 -2.81 1.19
C LYS A 120 -9.16 -1.64 1.44
N VAL A 121 -8.21 -1.43 0.55
CA VAL A 121 -7.49 -0.15 0.48
C VAL A 121 -7.97 0.54 -0.77
N ASP A 122 -8.57 1.71 -0.62
CA ASP A 122 -9.08 2.49 -1.74
C ASP A 122 -8.70 3.95 -1.57
N MET A 123 -7.65 4.36 -2.26
CA MET A 123 -7.14 5.72 -2.23
C MET A 123 -7.38 6.35 -3.59
N THR A 124 -8.28 7.33 -3.62
CA THR A 124 -8.67 8.06 -4.82
C THR A 124 -8.42 9.56 -4.66
N GLY A 125 -7.90 10.25 -5.68
CA GLY A 125 -7.76 11.72 -5.68
C GLY A 125 -6.32 12.23 -5.54
N SER A 126 -6.13 13.37 -4.86
CA SER A 126 -4.86 14.11 -4.78
C SER A 126 -4.42 14.36 -3.33
N GLY A 127 -4.83 13.47 -2.43
CA GLY A 127 -4.41 13.46 -1.03
C GLY A 127 -2.91 13.20 -0.83
N ARG A 128 -2.50 13.10 0.43
CA ARG A 128 -1.11 12.79 0.82
C ARG A 128 -1.07 11.61 1.78
N VAL A 129 -0.23 10.64 1.48
CA VAL A 129 0.01 9.47 2.34
C VAL A 129 1.49 9.47 2.68
N MET A 130 1.79 9.52 3.97
CA MET A 130 3.16 9.43 4.49
C MET A 130 3.17 8.42 5.62
N LEU A 131 3.58 7.19 5.29
CA LEU A 131 3.59 6.10 6.25
C LEU A 131 4.96 5.40 6.23
N ALA A 132 5.53 5.24 7.41
CA ALA A 132 6.72 4.45 7.64
C ALA A 132 6.37 3.20 8.49
N PRO A 133 6.87 2.01 8.10
CA PRO A 133 6.61 0.78 8.83
C PRO A 133 7.24 0.81 10.23
N GLN A 134 6.85 -0.15 11.06
CA GLN A 134 7.61 -0.51 12.26
C GLN A 134 9.04 -0.90 11.88
N ASN A 135 10.03 -0.51 12.69
CA ASN A 135 11.44 -0.83 12.50
C ASN A 135 11.95 -1.95 13.43
N ASP A 136 11.02 -2.64 14.10
CA ASP A 136 11.28 -3.73 15.01
C ASP A 136 10.11 -4.73 15.08
N GLY A 137 10.32 -5.81 15.83
CA GLY A 137 9.29 -6.81 16.09
C GLY A 137 9.02 -7.75 14.91
N VAL A 138 7.89 -8.46 14.98
CA VAL A 138 7.54 -9.52 14.02
C VAL A 138 7.16 -8.94 12.64
N TYR A 139 6.68 -7.70 12.61
CA TYR A 139 6.24 -7.01 11.39
C TYR A 139 7.21 -5.90 10.99
N ASP A 140 8.48 -6.04 11.36
CA ASP A 140 9.56 -5.14 10.96
C ASP A 140 9.56 -4.95 9.43
N ASP A 141 9.70 -3.70 9.01
CA ASP A 141 9.59 -3.20 7.65
C ASP A 141 8.24 -3.45 6.96
N VAL A 142 7.23 -4.09 7.59
CA VAL A 142 5.92 -4.34 6.99
C VAL A 142 4.99 -3.16 7.25
N LEU A 143 4.72 -2.39 6.19
CA LEU A 143 3.79 -1.26 6.26
C LEU A 143 2.35 -1.72 6.08
N MET A 144 2.10 -2.61 5.13
CA MET A 144 0.76 -3.08 4.82
C MET A 144 0.73 -4.60 4.71
N PHE A 145 -0.23 -5.21 5.39
CA PHE A 145 -0.52 -6.63 5.33
C PHE A 145 -2.01 -6.82 5.08
N VAL A 146 -2.39 -7.28 3.89
CA VAL A 146 -3.76 -7.74 3.60
C VAL A 146 -3.89 -9.21 3.94
N ASP A 147 -4.93 -9.57 4.70
CA ASP A 147 -5.16 -10.93 5.17
C ASP A 147 -5.17 -11.92 4.01
N ARG A 148 -4.16 -12.79 4.01
CA ARG A 148 -3.93 -13.80 2.96
C ARG A 148 -5.07 -14.80 2.80
N ARG A 149 -6.01 -14.86 3.74
CA ARG A 149 -7.19 -15.75 3.70
C ARG A 149 -8.39 -15.12 3.01
N THR A 150 -8.55 -13.79 3.13
CA THR A 150 -9.68 -13.07 2.55
C THR A 150 -9.32 -12.41 1.22
N GLY A 151 -8.03 -12.10 1.03
CA GLY A 151 -7.58 -11.25 -0.05
C GLY A 151 -8.23 -9.87 0.07
N GLY A 152 -8.36 -9.19 -1.06
CA GLY A 152 -8.98 -7.89 -1.13
C GLY A 152 -8.55 -7.11 -2.35
N LEU A 153 -9.08 -5.89 -2.47
CA LEU A 153 -8.67 -4.94 -3.49
C LEU A 153 -7.78 -3.88 -2.83
N VAL A 154 -6.62 -3.62 -3.43
CA VAL A 154 -5.75 -2.51 -3.06
C VAL A 154 -5.67 -1.56 -4.24
N ASN A 155 -6.40 -0.45 -4.17
CA ASN A 155 -6.39 0.63 -5.14
C ASN A 155 -5.59 1.80 -4.59
N ILE A 156 -4.49 2.11 -5.25
CA ILE A 156 -3.71 3.34 -5.05
C ILE A 156 -3.82 4.11 -6.35
N LEU A 157 -4.89 4.90 -6.48
CA LEU A 157 -5.32 5.52 -7.73
C LEU A 157 -5.41 7.04 -7.58
N GLY A 158 -4.48 7.82 -8.14
CA GLY A 158 -4.53 9.27 -8.02
C GLY A 158 -3.23 9.98 -8.33
N GLY A 159 -3.28 11.31 -8.45
CA GLY A 159 -2.09 12.18 -8.59
C GLY A 159 -1.52 12.60 -7.23
N ALA A 160 -1.68 11.74 -6.22
CA ALA A 160 -1.37 12.00 -4.82
C ALA A 160 0.13 11.78 -4.53
N ASN A 161 0.68 12.55 -3.59
CA ASN A 161 1.98 12.29 -2.98
C ASN A 161 1.85 11.03 -2.11
N PHE A 162 2.08 9.84 -2.67
CA PHE A 162 2.05 8.56 -1.94
C PHE A 162 3.48 8.12 -1.61
N ILE A 163 3.84 8.24 -0.34
CA ILE A 163 5.15 7.86 0.18
C ILE A 163 4.93 6.77 1.23
N ALA A 164 5.26 5.53 0.85
CA ALA A 164 5.03 4.33 1.63
C ALA A 164 6.33 3.52 1.67
N HIS A 165 7.08 3.59 2.78
CA HIS A 165 8.48 3.12 2.82
C HIS A 165 8.65 1.61 3.04
N GLY A 166 7.60 0.93 3.50
CA GLY A 166 7.67 -0.47 3.91
C GLY A 166 7.20 -1.47 2.87
N GLN A 167 7.37 -2.74 3.22
CA GLN A 167 6.89 -3.90 2.49
C GLN A 167 5.36 -3.90 2.45
N MET A 168 4.81 -4.24 1.29
CA MET A 168 3.39 -4.44 1.08
C MET A 168 3.11 -5.91 0.79
N TYR A 169 2.40 -6.56 1.70
CA TYR A 169 2.10 -7.99 1.63
C TYR A 169 0.60 -8.21 1.43
N ALA A 170 0.20 -8.50 0.20
CA ALA A 170 -1.19 -8.69 -0.21
C ALA A 170 -1.33 -9.92 -1.14
N PRO A 171 -0.89 -11.11 -0.69
CA PRO A 171 -0.61 -12.28 -1.56
C PRO A 171 -1.82 -12.88 -2.26
N ALA A 172 -3.05 -12.51 -1.86
CA ALA A 172 -4.29 -12.97 -2.46
C ALA A 172 -5.13 -11.79 -3.00
N SER A 173 -4.47 -10.67 -3.30
CA SER A 173 -5.11 -9.42 -3.69
C SER A 173 -4.69 -8.97 -5.08
N LEU A 174 -5.65 -8.36 -5.79
CA LEU A 174 -5.38 -7.48 -6.91
C LEU A 174 -4.92 -6.12 -6.36
N VAL A 175 -3.75 -5.69 -6.81
CA VAL A 175 -3.16 -4.39 -6.50
C VAL A 175 -3.20 -3.53 -7.76
N ASN A 176 -3.99 -2.47 -7.73
CA ASN A 176 -4.06 -1.47 -8.79
C ASN A 176 -3.27 -0.23 -8.35
N ILE A 177 -2.28 0.15 -9.14
CA ILE A 177 -1.52 1.37 -8.92
C ILE A 177 -1.64 2.21 -10.18
N GLY A 178 -2.10 3.44 -10.03
CA GLY A 178 -2.18 4.35 -11.16
C GLY A 178 -2.35 5.80 -10.79
N GLY A 179 -2.02 6.69 -11.73
CA GLY A 179 -2.00 8.12 -11.47
C GLY A 179 -1.61 8.97 -12.67
N ASN A 180 -1.79 10.29 -12.54
CA ASN A 180 -1.26 11.27 -13.48
C ASN A 180 0.06 11.81 -12.89
N GLY A 181 1.15 11.80 -13.66
CA GLY A 181 2.48 12.25 -13.24
C GLY A 181 2.62 13.77 -13.06
N GLY A 182 1.76 14.40 -12.26
CA GLY A 182 1.71 15.85 -12.08
C GLY A 182 1.90 16.31 -10.63
N ALA A 183 2.78 17.30 -10.44
CA ALA A 183 2.95 18.18 -9.29
C ALA A 183 2.81 17.55 -7.89
N GLY A 184 3.64 16.55 -7.56
CA GLY A 184 3.74 16.07 -6.19
C GLY A 184 4.49 14.75 -6.02
N GLY A 185 5.70 14.63 -6.60
CA GLY A 185 6.55 13.45 -6.41
C GLY A 185 6.02 12.18 -7.08
N ASP A 186 6.89 11.38 -7.65
CA ASP A 186 6.53 10.03 -8.05
C ASP A 186 6.16 9.24 -6.79
N PRO A 187 5.06 8.45 -6.76
CA PRO A 187 4.78 7.53 -5.66
C PRO A 187 6.02 6.67 -5.36
N LYS A 188 6.52 6.82 -4.13
CA LYS A 188 7.68 6.09 -3.62
C LYS A 188 7.15 4.95 -2.76
N MET A 189 7.34 3.73 -3.24
CA MET A 189 6.95 2.50 -2.55
C MET A 189 8.18 1.80 -1.98
N GLY A 190 7.96 1.05 -0.90
CA GLY A 190 8.99 0.29 -0.23
C GLY A 190 9.54 -0.83 -1.10
N PHE A 191 10.55 -1.51 -0.57
CA PHE A 191 11.42 -2.40 -1.35
C PHE A 191 10.82 -3.77 -1.72
N LEU A 192 9.62 -4.11 -1.23
CA LEU A 192 8.95 -5.39 -1.54
C LEU A 192 7.44 -5.21 -1.67
N LEU A 193 6.89 -5.73 -2.76
CA LEU A 193 5.46 -5.92 -2.97
C LEU A 193 5.22 -7.40 -3.30
N VAL A 194 4.32 -8.04 -2.55
CA VAL A 194 3.83 -9.40 -2.83
C VAL A 194 2.32 -9.31 -3.06
N CYS A 195 1.87 -9.72 -4.24
CA CYS A 195 0.46 -9.73 -4.61
C CYS A 195 0.13 -10.88 -5.56
N ASP A 196 -1.15 -11.15 -5.75
CA ASP A 196 -1.62 -12.13 -6.74
C ASP A 196 -1.55 -11.54 -8.14
N GLU A 197 -2.07 -10.32 -8.30
CA GLU A 197 -2.04 -9.57 -9.55
C GLU A 197 -1.68 -8.10 -9.28
N LEU A 198 -0.81 -7.54 -10.13
CA LEU A 198 -0.41 -6.14 -10.10
C LEU A 198 -0.80 -5.48 -11.41
N ASP A 199 -1.66 -4.48 -11.36
CA ASP A 199 -2.07 -3.66 -12.48
C ASP A 199 -1.53 -2.24 -12.34
N LEU A 200 -0.76 -1.82 -13.34
CA LEU A 200 -0.19 -0.50 -13.46
C LEU A 200 -0.90 0.27 -14.57
N SER A 201 -1.37 1.48 -14.27
CA SER A 201 -2.09 2.32 -15.24
C SER A 201 -1.84 3.82 -15.04
N GLY A 202 -2.15 4.63 -16.04
CA GLY A 202 -1.99 6.09 -15.97
C GLY A 202 -0.76 6.61 -16.70
N THR A 203 -0.34 7.84 -16.38
CA THR A 203 0.78 8.54 -17.02
C THR A 203 1.88 8.96 -16.02
N GLY A 204 1.69 8.67 -14.73
CA GLY A 204 2.71 8.87 -13.69
C GLY A 204 3.69 7.71 -13.62
N SER A 205 4.82 7.92 -12.94
CA SER A 205 5.78 6.85 -12.65
C SER A 205 5.54 6.29 -11.23
N VAL A 206 5.88 5.03 -11.01
CA VAL A 206 5.92 4.41 -9.67
C VAL A 206 7.35 3.97 -9.43
N THR A 207 7.94 4.42 -8.32
CA THR A 207 9.33 4.06 -8.00
C THR A 207 9.36 3.19 -6.75
N PHE A 208 9.94 1.99 -6.88
CA PHE A 208 10.29 1.15 -5.75
C PHE A 208 11.71 1.49 -5.30
N ILE A 209 11.87 1.97 -4.08
CA ILE A 209 13.18 2.29 -3.52
C ILE A 209 13.32 1.71 -2.11
N ARG A 210 14.53 1.24 -1.82
CA ARG A 210 14.92 0.93 -0.45
C ARG A 210 15.51 2.21 0.16
N PHE A 211 14.82 2.75 1.15
CA PHE A 211 15.34 3.90 1.88
C PHE A 211 16.44 3.47 2.86
N PRO A 212 17.47 4.30 3.07
CA PRO A 212 18.51 4.03 4.06
C PRO A 212 17.96 3.98 5.49
N SER A 213 16.94 4.81 5.78
CA SER A 213 16.25 4.85 7.07
C SER A 213 14.77 5.28 6.92
N PRO A 214 13.87 4.95 7.88
CA PRO A 214 12.46 5.35 7.85
C PRO A 214 12.25 6.87 7.86
N GLU A 215 13.19 7.60 8.47
CA GLU A 215 13.20 9.06 8.62
C GLU A 215 13.59 9.82 7.34
N ASP A 216 14.18 9.14 6.34
CA ASP A 216 14.45 9.70 5.01
C ASP A 216 13.18 9.92 4.17
N CYS A 217 11.98 9.69 4.72
CA CYS A 217 10.70 9.96 4.05
C CYS A 217 10.36 11.45 3.93
N TYR A 218 11.16 12.32 4.57
CA TYR A 218 10.89 13.75 4.70
C TYR A 218 11.78 14.65 3.83
N ASP A 219 12.87 14.13 3.23
CA ASP A 219 13.84 14.88 2.41
C ASP A 219 13.66 14.70 0.89
#